data_AF-A0A2A3ERD0-F1
#
_entry.id   AF-A0A2A3ERD0-F1
#
_cell.length_a   1.000
_cell.length_b   1.000
_cell.length_c   1.000
_cell.angle_alpha   90.00
_cell.angle_beta   90.00
_cell.angle_gamma   90.00
#
_symmetry.space_group_name_H-M   'P 1'
#
loop_
_entity.id
_entity.type
_entity.pdbx_description
1 polymer ?
#
loop_
_entity_poly.entity_id
_entity_poly.type
_entity_poly.pdbx_seq_one_letter_code
_entity_poly.pdbx_strand_id
1 'polypeptide(L)'
;MTPDRKKKLRLLLRKKAAEELKKEQERKAAERRRIIEERCGKPKNVDDASEANVKSILIQYHKRIIALEGEKYDLEYEVAKKDFEIADLNSQVNDLRGKFMKPTLKKVSKYENKFAKLQKKAAEFNFRNQLKQVKKKEFTLEEEDKEPKKSEKAEWQTKK
;
A
#
# COMPACT_ATOMS: atom_id res chain seq x y z
N MET A 1 28.73 15.42 -2.71
CA MET A 1 27.59 14.59 -3.19
C MET A 1 26.98 15.31 -4.38
N THR A 2 26.85 14.67 -5.55
CA THR A 2 26.29 15.35 -6.74
C THR A 2 24.77 15.59 -6.58
N PRO A 3 24.21 16.67 -7.14
CA PRO A 3 22.77 16.96 -7.11
C PRO A 3 21.91 15.78 -7.61
N ASP A 4 22.35 15.09 -8.65
CA ASP A 4 21.67 13.92 -9.20
C ASP A 4 21.65 12.73 -8.24
N ARG A 5 22.77 12.46 -7.56
CA ARG A 5 22.84 11.41 -6.53
C ARG A 5 21.89 11.73 -5.37
N LYS A 6 21.81 13.00 -4.94
CA LYS A 6 20.87 13.45 -3.88
C LYS A 6 19.41 13.28 -4.30
N LYS A 7 19.08 13.57 -5.57
CA LYS A 7 17.73 13.38 -6.13
C LYS A 7 17.34 11.90 -6.21
N LYS A 8 18.25 11.06 -6.71
CA LYS A 8 18.06 9.60 -6.78
C LYS A 8 17.86 8.99 -5.39
N LEU A 9 18.64 9.42 -4.40
CA LEU A 9 18.52 8.93 -3.03
C LEU A 9 17.18 9.31 -2.39
N ARG A 10 16.72 10.55 -2.55
CA ARG A 10 15.39 10.99 -2.05
C ARG A 10 14.25 10.20 -2.68
N LEU A 11 14.35 9.85 -3.96
CA LEU A 11 13.36 9.03 -4.64
C LEU A 11 13.31 7.61 -4.06
N LEU A 12 14.48 6.99 -3.87
CA LEU A 12 14.58 5.67 -3.26
C LEU A 12 14.04 5.67 -1.83
N LEU A 13 14.33 6.71 -1.04
CA LEU A 13 13.83 6.84 0.32
C LEU A 13 12.29 6.90 0.38
N ARG A 14 11.66 7.68 -0.50
CA ARG A 14 10.20 7.76 -0.57
C ARG A 14 9.57 6.46 -1.06
N LYS A 15 10.20 5.79 -2.04
CA LYS A 15 9.75 4.49 -2.53
C LYS A 15 9.76 3.45 -1.39
N LYS A 16 10.87 3.38 -0.64
CA LYS A 16 10.99 2.51 0.53
C LYS A 16 9.98 2.88 1.62
N ALA A 17 9.79 4.16 1.92
CA ALA A 17 8.81 4.60 2.91
C ALA A 17 7.37 4.23 2.52
N ALA A 18 7.01 4.34 1.24
CA ALA A 18 5.69 3.93 0.74
C ALA A 18 5.50 2.41 0.82
N GLU A 19 6.54 1.64 0.52
CA GLU A 19 6.53 0.18 0.62
C GLU A 19 6.39 -0.30 2.07
N GLU A 20 7.18 0.27 3.00
CA GLU A 20 7.08 -0.03 4.43
C GLU A 20 5.71 0.36 5.00
N LEU A 21 5.15 1.51 4.59
CA LEU A 21 3.80 1.93 5.01
C LEU A 21 2.74 0.91 4.57
N LYS A 22 2.84 0.41 3.33
CA LYS A 22 1.90 -0.61 2.83
C LYS A 22 2.05 -1.92 3.61
N LYS A 23 3.29 -2.36 3.84
CA LYS A 23 3.58 -3.57 4.62
C LYS A 23 3.06 -3.47 6.05
N GLU A 24 3.18 -2.31 6.68
CA GLU A 24 2.65 -2.06 8.02
C GLU A 24 1.11 -2.08 8.04
N GLN A 25 0.46 -1.52 7.02
CA GLN A 25 -1.00 -1.59 6.88
C GLN A 25 -1.48 -3.04 6.75
N GLU A 26 -0.80 -3.85 5.93
CA GLU A 26 -1.10 -5.27 5.77
C GLU A 26 -0.89 -6.04 7.08
N ARG A 27 0.20 -5.78 7.81
CA ARG A 27 0.46 -6.36 9.14
C ARG A 27 -0.64 -5.98 10.14
N LYS A 28 -1.04 -4.71 10.19
CA LYS A 28 -2.10 -4.23 11.09
C LYS A 28 -3.46 -4.84 10.75
N ALA A 29 -3.75 -5.01 9.45
CA ALA A 29 -4.98 -5.66 9.00
C ALA A 29 -5.00 -7.15 9.34
N ALA A 30 -3.88 -7.86 9.18
CA ALA A 30 -3.75 -9.26 9.57
C ALA A 30 -3.91 -9.45 11.08
N GLU A 31 -3.24 -8.61 11.89
CA GLU A 31 -3.37 -8.66 13.35
C GLU A 31 -4.79 -8.33 13.80
N ARG A 32 -5.46 -7.35 13.16
CA ARG A 32 -6.88 -7.07 13.41
C ARG A 32 -7.75 -8.30 13.16
N ARG A 33 -7.52 -9.04 12.08
CA ARG A 33 -8.28 -10.27 11.79
C ARG A 33 -8.04 -11.34 12.85
N ARG A 34 -6.78 -11.57 13.22
CA ARG A 34 -6.40 -12.52 14.28
C ARG A 34 -7.07 -12.19 15.61
N ILE A 35 -7.03 -10.92 16.04
CA ILE A 35 -7.65 -10.49 17.31
C ILE A 35 -9.17 -10.67 17.27
N ILE A 36 -9.82 -10.40 16.13
CA ILE A 36 -11.27 -10.61 15.99
C ILE A 36 -11.60 -12.11 16.10
N GLU A 37 -10.83 -12.97 15.46
CA GLU A 37 -11.01 -14.42 15.53
C GLU A 37 -10.83 -14.94 16.97
N GLU A 38 -9.79 -14.46 17.67
CA GLU A 38 -9.52 -14.81 19.07
C GLU A 38 -10.65 -14.33 20.01
N ARG A 39 -11.16 -13.11 19.82
CA ARG A 39 -12.20 -12.53 20.69
C ARG A 39 -13.60 -13.07 20.42
N CYS A 40 -13.95 -13.31 19.16
CA CYS A 40 -15.28 -13.79 18.78
C CYS A 40 -15.39 -15.32 18.88
N GLY A 41 -14.29 -16.04 18.72
CA GLY A 41 -14.25 -17.50 18.82
C GLY A 41 -15.14 -18.20 17.79
N LYS A 42 -15.55 -19.43 18.11
CA LYS A 42 -16.47 -20.22 17.28
C LYS A 42 -17.93 -19.83 17.56
N PRO A 43 -18.80 -19.84 16.55
CA PRO A 43 -20.24 -19.63 16.75
C PRO A 43 -20.79 -20.67 17.73
N LYS A 44 -21.70 -20.23 18.61
CA LYS A 44 -22.39 -21.13 19.54
C LYS A 44 -23.35 -22.02 18.75
N ASN A 45 -23.42 -23.31 19.11
CA ASN A 45 -24.38 -24.23 18.49
C ASN A 45 -25.79 -23.87 18.96
N VAL A 46 -26.64 -23.47 18.02
CA VAL A 46 -28.04 -23.13 18.22
C VAL A 46 -29.00 -24.15 17.59
N ASP A 47 -28.51 -24.94 16.63
CA ASP A 47 -29.33 -25.86 15.83
C ASP A 47 -29.61 -27.17 16.58
N ASP A 48 -28.64 -27.69 17.33
CA ASP A 48 -28.78 -28.91 18.12
C ASP A 48 -29.09 -28.64 19.61
N ALA A 49 -29.33 -27.37 19.98
CA ALA A 49 -29.47 -26.95 21.36
C ALA A 49 -30.93 -27.05 21.85
N SER A 50 -31.11 -27.51 23.09
CA SER A 50 -32.40 -27.42 23.79
C SER A 50 -32.84 -25.96 23.98
N GLU A 51 -34.16 -25.72 24.01
CA GLU A 51 -34.75 -24.38 24.20
C GLU A 51 -34.19 -23.64 25.43
N ALA A 52 -33.95 -24.36 26.54
CA ALA A 52 -33.35 -23.77 27.74
C ALA A 52 -31.91 -23.29 27.49
N ASN A 53 -31.12 -24.05 26.72
CA ASN A 53 -29.76 -23.68 26.36
C ASN A 53 -29.75 -22.48 25.41
N VAL A 54 -30.67 -22.42 24.45
CA VAL A 54 -30.82 -21.28 23.53
C VAL A 54 -31.13 -19.99 24.31
N LYS A 55 -32.07 -20.04 25.26
CA LYS A 55 -32.37 -18.89 26.14
C LYS A 55 -31.16 -18.42 26.95
N SER A 56 -30.39 -19.37 27.52
CA SER A 56 -29.16 -19.05 28.25
C SER A 56 -28.11 -18.37 27.36
N ILE A 57 -27.91 -18.87 26.13
CA ILE A 57 -26.98 -18.29 25.15
C ILE A 57 -27.38 -16.84 24.81
N LEU A 58 -28.67 -16.57 24.57
CA LEU A 58 -29.16 -15.23 24.28
C LEU A 58 -28.90 -14.24 25.43
N ILE A 59 -29.16 -14.67 26.67
CA ILE A 59 -28.90 -13.84 27.87
C ILE A 59 -27.40 -13.54 28.01
N GLN A 60 -26.54 -14.53 27.77
CA GLN A 60 -25.09 -14.34 27.82
C GLN A 60 -24.61 -13.35 26.76
N TYR A 61 -25.07 -13.48 25.52
CA TYR A 61 -24.73 -12.54 24.45
C TYR A 61 -25.21 -11.13 24.75
N HIS A 62 -26.44 -10.97 25.24
CA HIS A 62 -26.97 -9.66 25.59
C HIS A 62 -26.13 -8.97 26.68
N LYS A 63 -25.78 -9.70 27.75
CA LYS A 63 -24.88 -9.19 28.79
C LYS A 63 -23.51 -8.79 28.24
N ARG A 64 -22.95 -9.61 27.33
CA ARG A 64 -21.65 -9.33 26.72
C ARG A 64 -21.69 -8.10 25.83
N ILE A 65 -22.77 -7.91 25.06
CA ILE A 65 -22.96 -6.73 24.20
C ILE A 65 -22.99 -5.46 25.05
N ILE A 66 -23.77 -5.42 26.13
CA ILE A 66 -23.85 -4.25 27.02
C ILE A 66 -22.46 -3.88 27.57
N ALA A 67 -21.69 -4.86 28.04
CA ALA A 67 -20.34 -4.61 28.54
C ALA A 67 -19.40 -4.07 27.43
N LEU A 68 -19.46 -4.66 26.24
CA LEU A 68 -18.65 -4.21 25.09
C LEU A 68 -19.04 -2.82 24.60
N GLU A 69 -20.31 -2.44 24.67
CA GLU A 69 -20.77 -1.09 24.32
C GLU A 69 -20.20 -0.04 25.29
N GLY A 70 -20.14 -0.34 26.59
CA GLY A 70 -19.47 0.51 27.57
C GLY A 70 -17.97 0.66 27.28
N GLU A 71 -17.26 -0.46 27.12
CA GLU A 71 -15.83 -0.44 26.77
C GLU A 71 -15.56 0.33 25.48
N LYS A 72 -16.45 0.18 24.47
CA LYS A 72 -16.36 0.90 23.20
C LYS A 72 -16.52 2.41 23.41
N TYR A 73 -17.52 2.83 24.19
CA TYR A 73 -17.77 4.25 24.47
C TYR A 73 -16.56 4.91 25.12
N ASP A 74 -15.97 4.28 26.13
CA ASP A 74 -14.80 4.82 26.84
C ASP A 74 -13.61 5.00 25.88
N LEU A 75 -13.35 4.01 25.02
CA LEU A 75 -12.31 4.09 23.99
C LEU A 75 -12.59 5.17 22.96
N GLU A 76 -13.83 5.29 22.48
CA GLU A 76 -14.23 6.34 21.52
C GLU A 76 -14.07 7.74 22.11
N TYR A 77 -14.45 7.92 23.38
CA TYR A 77 -14.27 9.18 24.09
C TYR A 77 -12.80 9.55 24.24
N GLU A 78 -11.94 8.59 24.61
CA GLU A 78 -10.51 8.82 24.73
C GLU A 78 -9.86 9.21 23.38
N VAL A 79 -10.27 8.54 22.29
CA VAL A 79 -9.83 8.89 20.94
C VAL A 79 -10.30 10.29 20.55
N ALA A 80 -11.56 10.64 20.80
CA ALA A 80 -12.09 11.96 20.50
C ALA A 80 -11.36 13.07 21.28
N LYS A 81 -11.01 12.83 22.54
CA LYS A 81 -10.21 13.76 23.36
C LYS A 81 -8.81 13.97 22.76
N LYS A 82 -8.15 12.88 22.35
CA LYS A 82 -6.84 12.93 21.69
C LYS A 82 -6.90 13.65 20.35
N ASP A 83 -7.94 13.44 19.56
CA ASP A 83 -8.14 14.14 18.29
C ASP A 83 -8.33 15.64 18.50
N PHE A 84 -9.07 16.04 19.55
CA PHE A 84 -9.20 17.45 19.93
C PHE A 84 -7.85 18.06 20.34
N GLU A 85 -7.07 17.36 21.16
CA GLU A 85 -5.73 17.80 21.58
C GLU A 85 -4.78 17.94 20.36
N ILE A 86 -4.81 16.98 19.43
CA ILE A 86 -4.05 17.05 18.18
C ILE A 86 -4.47 18.26 17.34
N ALA A 87 -5.76 18.54 17.23
CA ALA A 87 -6.27 19.67 16.48
C ALA A 87 -5.82 21.01 17.10
N ASP A 88 -5.89 21.12 18.43
CA ASP A 88 -5.43 22.30 19.16
C ASP A 88 -3.92 22.52 18.99
N LEU A 89 -3.11 21.48 19.22
CA LEU A 89 -1.66 21.54 19.01
C LEU A 89 -1.29 21.88 17.57
N ASN A 90 -2.01 21.33 16.58
CA ASN A 90 -1.81 21.68 15.18
C ASN A 90 -2.13 23.16 14.91
N SER A 91 -3.17 23.73 15.54
CA SER A 91 -3.47 25.15 15.45
C SER A 91 -2.34 26.00 16.03
N GLN A 92 -1.88 25.67 17.24
CA GLN A 92 -0.77 26.39 17.89
C GLN A 92 0.51 26.35 17.04
N VAL A 93 0.87 25.20 16.47
CA VAL A 93 2.02 25.06 15.57
C VAL A 93 1.87 25.91 14.31
N ASN A 94 0.65 26.01 13.77
CA ASN A 94 0.38 26.83 12.59
C ASN A 94 0.49 28.33 12.89
N ASP A 95 0.01 28.78 14.04
CA ASP A 95 0.14 30.17 14.47
C ASP A 95 1.61 30.55 14.70
N LEU A 96 2.40 29.66 15.31
CA LEU A 96 3.85 29.84 15.49
C LEU A 96 4.63 29.87 14.17
N ARG A 97 4.25 29.04 13.19
CA ARG A 97 4.84 29.07 11.84
C ARG A 97 4.42 30.28 11.02
N GLY A 98 3.47 31.08 11.52
CA GLY A 98 2.86 32.21 10.84
C GLY A 98 1.64 31.78 10.02
N LYS A 99 0.46 32.24 10.44
CA LYS A 99 -0.85 32.06 9.75
C LYS A 99 -0.82 32.44 8.26
N PHE A 100 0.11 33.30 7.87
CA PHE A 100 0.33 33.79 6.50
C PHE A 100 1.75 33.45 6.02
N MET A 101 2.10 32.16 5.96
CA MET A 101 3.22 31.71 5.12
C MET A 101 2.89 32.01 3.65
N LYS A 102 3.21 33.23 3.18
CA LYS A 102 2.99 33.65 1.79
C LYS A 102 3.67 32.63 0.88
N PRO A 103 2.92 31.80 0.13
CA PRO A 103 3.55 30.82 -0.74
C PRO A 103 4.40 31.60 -1.74
N THR A 104 5.68 31.25 -1.86
CA THR A 104 6.55 31.90 -2.85
C THR A 104 5.92 31.64 -4.22
N LEU A 105 5.41 32.68 -4.88
CA LEU A 105 4.77 32.58 -6.19
C LEU A 105 5.82 32.12 -7.20
N LYS A 106 5.81 30.83 -7.53
CA LYS A 106 6.61 30.31 -8.63
C LYS A 106 5.87 30.62 -9.92
N LYS A 107 6.55 31.19 -10.91
CA LYS A 107 6.03 31.35 -12.27
C LYS A 107 5.84 29.95 -12.86
N VAL A 108 4.62 29.41 -12.76
CA VAL A 108 4.28 28.11 -13.34
C VAL A 108 3.61 28.37 -14.68
N SER A 109 4.26 27.96 -15.78
CA SER A 109 3.60 27.96 -17.09
C SER A 109 2.49 26.89 -17.08
N LYS A 110 1.25 27.30 -17.34
CA LYS A 110 0.07 26.40 -17.38
C LYS A 110 0.23 25.22 -18.36
N TYR A 111 1.13 25.36 -19.35
CA TYR A 111 1.32 24.40 -20.44
C TYR A 111 2.60 23.57 -20.33
N GLU A 112 3.57 23.95 -19.49
CA GLU A 112 4.88 23.28 -19.41
C GLU A 112 4.75 21.81 -18.96
N ASN A 113 3.88 21.55 -17.98
CA ASN A 113 3.57 20.18 -17.54
C ASN A 113 2.76 19.37 -18.57
N LYS A 114 1.98 20.03 -19.43
CA LYS A 114 1.26 19.37 -20.54
C LYS A 114 2.22 19.04 -21.69
N PHE A 115 3.15 19.95 -22.01
CA PHE A 115 4.19 19.74 -23.02
C PHE A 115 5.18 18.67 -22.61
N ALA A 116 5.63 18.65 -21.34
CA ALA A 116 6.50 17.60 -20.83
C ALA A 116 5.84 16.20 -20.86
N LYS A 117 4.53 16.12 -20.62
CA LYS A 117 3.75 14.87 -20.79
C LYS A 117 3.63 14.46 -22.26
N LEU A 118 3.43 15.42 -23.17
CA LEU A 118 3.40 15.17 -24.61
C LEU A 118 4.76 14.66 -25.12
N GLN A 119 5.87 15.28 -24.69
CA GLN A 119 7.22 14.87 -25.04
C GLN A 119 7.59 13.50 -24.46
N LYS A 120 7.19 13.17 -23.23
CA LYS A 120 7.40 11.83 -22.67
C LYS A 120 6.60 10.76 -23.42
N LYS A 121 5.33 11.02 -23.74
CA LYS A 121 4.53 10.11 -24.58
C LYS A 121 5.10 9.96 -25.98
N ALA A 122 5.61 11.04 -26.58
CA ALA A 122 6.27 11.01 -27.88
C ALA A 122 7.64 10.29 -27.84
N ALA A 123 8.40 10.40 -26.75
CA ALA A 123 9.66 9.69 -26.56
C ALA A 123 9.43 8.18 -26.29
N GLU A 124 8.39 7.84 -25.53
CA GLU A 124 7.93 6.45 -25.34
C GLU A 124 7.41 5.84 -26.65
N PHE A 125 6.76 6.64 -27.52
CA PHE A 125 6.20 6.17 -28.79
C PHE A 125 7.24 6.04 -29.91
N ASN A 126 8.25 6.93 -29.98
CA ASN A 126 9.13 6.99 -31.14
C ASN A 126 10.43 6.19 -31.02
N PHE A 127 11.01 5.99 -29.83
CA PHE A 127 12.37 5.40 -29.79
C PHE A 127 12.38 3.87 -29.69
N ARG A 128 11.48 3.25 -28.93
CA ARG A 128 11.49 1.78 -28.71
C ARG A 128 10.68 1.01 -29.75
N ASN A 129 9.61 1.59 -30.29
CA ASN A 129 8.74 0.92 -31.27
C ASN A 129 9.23 1.04 -32.72
N GLN A 130 10.12 1.99 -33.05
CA GLN A 130 10.70 2.11 -34.40
C GLN A 130 12.04 1.38 -34.57
N LEU A 131 12.65 0.91 -33.48
CA LEU A 131 13.85 0.08 -33.55
C LEU A 131 13.44 -1.39 -33.71
N LYS A 132 13.82 -2.02 -34.83
CA LYS A 132 13.78 -3.48 -34.94
C LYS A 132 14.69 -4.06 -33.86
N GLN A 133 14.14 -4.71 -32.83
CA GLN A 133 14.95 -5.51 -31.91
C GLN A 133 15.71 -6.56 -32.71
N VAL A 134 17.04 -6.50 -32.67
CA VAL A 134 17.89 -7.51 -33.29
C VAL A 134 17.71 -8.80 -32.50
N LYS A 135 17.04 -9.80 -33.08
CA LYS A 135 16.84 -11.13 -32.50
C LYS A 135 18.12 -11.99 -32.50
N LYS A 136 19.30 -11.38 -32.40
CA LYS A 136 20.56 -12.11 -32.17
C LYS A 136 20.79 -12.17 -30.66
N LYS A 137 20.79 -13.38 -30.12
CA LYS A 137 20.97 -13.68 -28.69
C LYS A 137 22.37 -13.34 -28.13
N GLU A 138 23.26 -12.77 -28.94
CA GLU A 138 24.64 -12.43 -28.54
C GLU A 138 24.82 -10.99 -28.03
N PHE A 139 23.82 -10.11 -28.16
CA PHE A 139 23.91 -8.71 -27.69
C PHE A 139 22.90 -8.33 -26.60
N THR A 140 22.14 -9.30 -26.08
CA THR A 140 21.38 -9.16 -24.84
C THR A 140 22.30 -9.55 -23.69
N LEU A 141 22.58 -8.59 -22.80
CA LEU A 141 23.38 -8.77 -21.59
C LEU A 141 22.91 -10.06 -20.87
N GLU A 142 23.78 -11.06 -20.82
CA GLU A 142 23.60 -12.32 -20.09
C GLU A 142 23.65 -12.06 -18.58
N GLU A 143 22.61 -11.48 -18.03
CA GLU A 143 22.29 -11.68 -16.61
C GLU A 143 20.77 -11.85 -16.52
N GLU A 144 20.36 -13.01 -16.01
CA GLU A 144 18.99 -13.53 -15.93
C GLU A 144 18.45 -14.17 -17.22
N ASP A 145 18.85 -15.42 -17.46
CA ASP A 145 17.87 -16.47 -17.74
C ASP A 145 18.45 -17.83 -17.32
N LYS A 146 18.08 -18.27 -16.11
CA LYS A 146 18.15 -19.68 -15.72
C LYS A 146 16.99 -20.38 -16.41
N GLU A 147 17.27 -21.24 -17.38
CA GLU A 147 16.55 -22.52 -17.58
C GLU A 147 17.24 -23.42 -18.61
N PRO A 148 17.19 -24.75 -18.45
CA PRO A 148 18.07 -25.68 -19.15
C PRO A 148 17.62 -25.93 -20.59
N LYS A 149 18.59 -25.91 -21.52
CA LYS A 149 18.39 -26.22 -22.94
C LYS A 149 17.87 -27.67 -23.09
N LYS A 150 16.59 -27.84 -23.47
CA LYS A 150 16.14 -29.08 -24.12
C LYS A 150 16.74 -29.12 -25.52
N SER A 151 17.61 -30.08 -25.75
CA SER A 151 18.27 -30.35 -27.02
C SER A 151 17.29 -31.00 -28.00
N GLU A 152 16.61 -30.20 -28.82
CA GLU A 152 16.06 -30.69 -30.09
C GLU A 152 17.15 -30.51 -31.16
N LYS A 153 17.68 -31.64 -31.63
CA LYS A 153 18.59 -31.68 -32.77
C LYS A 153 17.86 -31.18 -34.01
N ALA A 154 18.53 -30.34 -34.80
CA ALA A 154 18.00 -29.80 -36.04
C ALA A 154 17.87 -30.90 -37.13
N GLU A 155 16.82 -30.79 -37.95
CA GLU A 155 16.34 -31.77 -38.94
C GLU A 155 17.32 -32.16 -40.07
N TRP A 156 18.52 -31.57 -40.14
CA TRP A 156 19.56 -32.01 -41.08
C TRP A 156 20.40 -33.18 -40.55
N GLN A 157 20.25 -33.56 -39.26
CA GLN A 157 20.87 -34.75 -38.68
C GLN A 157 20.11 -36.06 -38.96
N THR A 158 18.95 -36.01 -39.60
CA THR A 158 18.27 -37.20 -40.13
C THR A 158 18.35 -37.20 -41.65
N LYS A 159 19.47 -37.70 -42.19
CA LYS A 159 19.55 -38.11 -43.59
C LYS A 159 19.37 -39.62 -43.70
N LYS A 160 18.58 -39.98 -44.71
CA LYS A 160 18.32 -41.31 -45.27
C LYS A 160 19.62 -42.06 -45.59
#